data_AF-A0A0V0TZA5-F1
#
_entry.id   AF-A0A0V0TZA5-F1
#
_cell.length_a   1.000
_cell.length_b   1.000
_cell.length_c   1.000
_cell.angle_alpha   90.00
_cell.angle_beta   90.00
_cell.angle_gamma   90.00
#
_symmetry.space_group_name_H-M   'P 1'
#
loop_
_entity.id
_entity.type
_entity.pdbx_description
1 polymer ?
#
loop_
_entity_poly.entity_id
_entity_poly.type
_entity_poly.pdbx_seq_one_letter_code
_entity_poly.pdbx_strand_id
1 'polypeptide(L)'
;AAAWIVHTVPGFPKARTGYLFPPAEVQKGHLLICLTIKEDQIDTIGKSMTLRIATPLIYYNDIPDAQMDSRPNLKKLANGESRLTPPLTVTQDTTTTGAQSLKVTIYSKGEKSRY
;
A
#
# COMPACT_ATOMS: atom_id res chain seq x y z
N ALA A 1 -9.18 -12.95 1.65
CA ALA A 1 -8.07 -12.47 2.52
C ALA A 1 -6.92 -12.03 1.63
N ALA A 2 -6.12 -11.05 2.03
CA ALA A 2 -5.11 -10.44 1.15
C ALA A 2 -3.73 -10.33 1.80
N ALA A 3 -2.72 -10.12 0.96
CA ALA A 3 -1.36 -9.82 1.38
C ALA A 3 -1.02 -8.37 1.04
N TRP A 4 -0.46 -7.64 2.00
CA TRP A 4 0.15 -6.33 1.78
C TRP A 4 1.66 -6.47 1.93
N ILE A 5 2.41 -6.12 0.88
CA ILE A 5 3.86 -6.26 0.83
C ILE A 5 4.49 -4.87 0.75
N VAL A 6 5.47 -4.62 1.62
CA VAL A 6 6.27 -3.39 1.65
C VAL A 6 7.73 -3.77 1.49
N HIS A 7 8.45 -3.13 0.58
CA HIS A 7 9.87 -3.40 0.34
C HIS A 7 10.68 -2.17 -0.07
N THR A 8 12.00 -2.26 0.04
CA THR A 8 12.95 -1.22 -0.45
C THR A 8 13.63 -1.57 -1.77
N VAL A 9 13.31 -2.73 -2.38
CA VAL A 9 13.91 -3.20 -3.64
C VAL A 9 13.39 -2.35 -4.82
N PRO A 10 14.25 -1.63 -5.57
CA PRO A 10 13.82 -0.84 -6.72
C PRO A 10 13.41 -1.72 -7.91
N GLY A 11 12.34 -1.34 -8.61
CA GLY A 11 11.87 -2.04 -9.82
C GLY A 11 11.27 -3.44 -9.59
N PHE A 12 11.12 -3.86 -8.33
CA PHE A 12 10.46 -5.10 -7.93
C PHE A 12 9.03 -4.82 -7.43
N PRO A 13 8.10 -5.78 -7.53
CA PRO A 13 8.09 -6.84 -8.53
C PRO A 13 7.98 -6.23 -9.94
N LYS A 14 8.51 -6.91 -10.96
CA LYS A 14 8.38 -6.41 -12.34
C LYS A 14 6.98 -6.73 -12.86
N ALA A 15 6.23 -5.70 -13.26
CA ALA A 15 4.86 -5.85 -13.77
C ALA A 15 4.77 -6.95 -14.85
N ARG A 16 3.74 -7.79 -14.76
CA ARG A 16 3.41 -8.88 -15.71
C ARG A 16 4.52 -9.91 -15.98
N THR A 17 5.64 -9.89 -15.27
CA THR A 17 6.82 -10.74 -15.54
C THR A 17 7.26 -11.57 -14.33
N GLY A 18 6.40 -11.67 -13.31
CA GLY A 18 6.58 -12.54 -12.15
C GLY A 18 7.45 -11.96 -11.03
N TYR A 19 7.56 -12.71 -9.94
CA TYR A 19 8.31 -12.32 -8.73
C TYR A 19 9.81 -12.64 -8.86
N LEU A 20 10.45 -12.15 -9.92
CA LEU A 20 11.87 -12.36 -10.15
C LEU A 20 12.69 -11.24 -9.50
N PHE A 21 13.52 -11.59 -8.51
CA PHE A 21 14.32 -10.62 -7.77
C PHE A 21 15.45 -10.05 -8.66
N PRO A 22 15.67 -8.72 -8.73
CA PRO A 22 16.63 -8.15 -9.67
C PRO A 22 18.08 -8.54 -9.30
N PRO A 23 18.89 -9.13 -10.21
CA PRO A 23 20.26 -9.54 -9.90
C PRO A 23 21.17 -8.42 -9.36
N ALA A 24 20.95 -7.18 -9.81
CA ALA A 24 21.70 -6.00 -9.36
C ALA A 24 21.43 -5.60 -7.90
N GLU A 25 20.35 -6.11 -7.30
CA GLU A 25 19.97 -5.82 -5.91
C GLU A 25 20.40 -6.94 -4.94
N VAL A 26 20.90 -8.09 -5.44
CA VAL A 26 21.25 -9.26 -4.60
C VAL A 26 22.39 -8.98 -3.62
N GLN A 27 23.32 -8.09 -3.98
CA GLN A 27 24.45 -7.69 -3.14
C GLN A 27 24.15 -6.47 -2.24
N LYS A 28 22.89 -6.03 -2.17
CA LYS A 28 22.45 -4.85 -1.42
C LYS A 28 21.52 -5.24 -0.27
N GLY A 29 21.58 -4.48 0.82
CA GLY A 29 20.68 -4.67 1.95
C GLY A 29 19.28 -4.15 1.63
N HIS A 30 18.28 -5.04 1.61
CA HIS A 30 16.88 -4.69 1.41
C HIS A 30 15.99 -5.21 2.54
N LEU A 31 14.92 -4.47 2.82
CA LEU A 31 13.86 -4.88 3.72
C LEU A 31 12.66 -5.36 2.89
N LEU A 32 12.07 -6.48 3.28
CA LEU A 32 10.79 -6.98 2.77
C LEU A 32 9.91 -7.35 3.96
N ILE A 33 8.68 -6.82 3.98
CA ILE A 33 7.66 -7.11 4.99
C ILE A 33 6.42 -7.60 4.24
N CYS A 34 5.85 -8.74 4.67
CA CYS A 34 4.59 -9.27 4.16
C CYS A 34 3.59 -9.38 5.31
N LEU A 35 2.42 -8.75 5.15
CA LEU A 35 1.34 -8.74 6.14
C LEU A 35 0.10 -9.38 5.55
N THR A 36 -0.37 -10.48 6.14
CA THR A 36 -1.68 -11.04 5.83
C THR A 36 -2.75 -10.21 6.51
N ILE A 37 -3.64 -9.60 5.73
CA ILE A 37 -4.70 -8.69 6.17
C ILE A 37 -6.07 -9.26 5.82
N LYS A 38 -7.09 -8.83 6.57
CA LYS A 38 -8.47 -9.07 6.16
C LYS A 38 -8.79 -8.24 4.92
N GLU A 39 -9.72 -8.75 4.12
CA GLU A 39 -10.01 -8.21 2.79
C GLU A 39 -10.88 -6.94 2.83
N ASP A 40 -11.68 -6.79 3.89
CA ASP A 40 -12.40 -5.56 4.23
C ASP A 40 -11.45 -4.40 4.58
N GLN A 41 -10.26 -4.68 5.12
CA GLN A 41 -9.24 -3.66 5.43
C GLN A 41 -8.51 -3.10 4.20
N ILE A 42 -8.72 -3.66 3.00
CA ILE A 42 -8.06 -3.18 1.78
C ILE A 42 -8.51 -1.75 1.45
N ASP A 43 -9.79 -1.40 1.64
CA ASP A 43 -10.24 -0.02 1.40
C ASP A 43 -9.76 0.95 2.50
N THR A 44 -9.52 0.46 3.73
CA THR A 44 -8.88 1.22 4.81
C THR A 44 -7.40 1.51 4.51
N ILE A 45 -6.66 0.52 4.01
CA ILE A 45 -5.26 0.69 3.57
C ILE A 45 -5.21 1.55 2.31
N GLY A 46 -6.14 1.34 1.39
CA GLY A 46 -6.42 2.22 0.25
C GLY A 46 -6.53 3.66 0.74
N LYS A 47 -7.49 3.97 1.61
CA LYS A 47 -7.64 5.28 2.27
C LYS A 47 -6.35 5.79 2.90
N SER A 48 -5.56 4.95 3.59
CA SER A 48 -4.23 5.33 4.12
C SER A 48 -3.23 5.75 3.06
N MET A 49 -3.27 5.15 1.87
CA MET A 49 -2.40 5.47 0.74
C MET A 49 -2.96 6.61 -0.14
N THR A 50 -4.30 6.76 -0.18
CA THR A 50 -5.04 7.84 -0.84
C THR A 50 -4.96 9.15 -0.06
N LEU A 51 -4.77 9.10 1.27
CA LEU A 51 -4.42 10.25 2.10
C LEU A 51 -3.08 10.83 1.57
N ARG A 52 -3.16 11.93 0.77
CA ARG A 52 -2.06 12.50 -0.04
C ARG A 52 -0.95 13.12 0.80
N ILE A 53 -0.25 12.23 1.48
CA ILE A 53 0.91 12.51 2.30
C ILE A 53 2.11 11.82 1.63
N ALA A 54 2.03 10.52 1.32
CA ALA A 54 3.08 9.81 0.58
C ALA A 54 3.01 9.93 -0.97
N THR A 55 1.87 10.38 -1.54
CA THR A 55 1.63 10.49 -3.00
C THR A 55 2.24 9.34 -3.85
N PRO A 56 1.82 8.08 -3.63
CA PRO A 56 2.46 6.94 -4.25
C PRO A 56 2.30 6.91 -5.78
N LEU A 57 3.37 6.56 -6.49
CA LEU A 57 3.34 6.30 -7.93
C LEU A 57 2.81 4.88 -8.19
N ILE A 58 1.65 4.77 -8.84
CA ILE A 58 1.06 3.49 -9.23
C ILE A 58 1.48 3.18 -10.67
N TYR A 59 2.48 2.32 -10.82
CA TYR A 59 3.01 1.92 -12.13
C TYR A 59 2.23 0.75 -12.76
N TYR A 60 1.51 -0.02 -11.95
CA TYR A 60 0.70 -1.16 -12.40
C TYR A 60 -0.45 -1.40 -11.41
N ASN A 61 -1.63 -1.73 -11.94
CA ASN A 61 -2.72 -2.33 -11.18
C ASN A 61 -3.47 -3.32 -12.08
N ASP A 62 -4.07 -4.33 -11.46
CA ASP A 62 -4.78 -5.43 -12.13
C ASP A 62 -5.92 -5.87 -11.21
N ILE A 63 -6.90 -4.97 -11.06
CA ILE A 63 -7.99 -5.08 -10.09
C ILE A 63 -9.30 -5.09 -10.88
N PRO A 64 -10.10 -6.16 -10.85
CA PRO A 64 -11.37 -6.21 -11.56
C PRO A 64 -12.33 -5.10 -11.12
N ASP A 65 -13.12 -4.55 -12.04
CA ASP A 65 -14.02 -3.42 -11.76
C ASP A 65 -14.96 -3.67 -10.58
N ALA A 66 -15.50 -4.88 -10.43
CA ALA A 66 -16.35 -5.26 -9.30
C ALA A 66 -15.64 -5.14 -7.91
N GLN A 67 -14.31 -5.32 -7.88
CA GLN A 67 -13.49 -5.11 -6.67
C GLN A 67 -13.13 -3.64 -6.47
N MET A 68 -13.18 -2.82 -7.53
CA MET A 68 -12.97 -1.37 -7.47
C MET A 68 -14.26 -0.65 -7.03
N ASP A 69 -15.42 -1.07 -7.54
CA ASP A 69 -16.72 -0.47 -7.22
C ASP A 69 -17.14 -0.71 -5.77
N SER A 70 -16.72 -1.83 -5.18
CA SER A 70 -16.89 -2.11 -3.75
C SER A 70 -15.86 -1.41 -2.85
N ARG A 71 -14.83 -0.75 -3.41
CA ARG A 71 -13.70 -0.16 -2.67
C ARG A 71 -13.40 1.27 -3.15
N PRO A 72 -14.23 2.26 -2.78
CA PRO A 72 -14.19 3.61 -3.36
C PRO A 72 -12.92 4.40 -3.02
N ASN A 73 -12.18 4.09 -1.96
CA ASN A 73 -10.90 4.73 -1.66
C ASN A 73 -9.76 4.11 -2.48
N LEU A 74 -9.81 2.80 -2.71
CA LEU A 74 -8.93 2.08 -3.64
C LEU A 74 -9.14 2.52 -5.09
N LYS A 75 -10.41 2.73 -5.51
CA LYS A 75 -10.75 3.23 -6.85
C LYS A 75 -10.14 4.61 -7.12
N LYS A 76 -10.29 5.54 -6.18
CA LYS A 76 -9.64 6.87 -6.24
C LYS A 76 -8.12 6.76 -6.33
N LEU A 77 -7.52 5.92 -5.48
CA LEU A 77 -6.08 5.67 -5.47
C LEU A 77 -5.58 5.28 -6.87
N ALA A 78 -6.15 4.24 -7.46
CA ALA A 78 -5.75 3.74 -8.79
C ALA A 78 -5.95 4.78 -9.91
N ASN A 79 -7.02 5.59 -9.83
CA ASN A 79 -7.28 6.67 -10.78
C ASN A 79 -6.31 7.86 -10.64
N GLY A 80 -5.43 7.88 -9.62
CA GLY A 80 -4.63 9.06 -9.26
C GLY A 80 -5.46 10.22 -8.68
N GLU A 81 -6.78 10.05 -8.60
CA GLU A 81 -7.70 10.92 -7.88
C GLU A 81 -7.32 10.92 -6.41
N SER A 82 -7.00 12.09 -5.88
CA SER A 82 -7.17 12.30 -4.46
C SER A 82 -7.22 13.79 -4.16
N ARG A 83 -7.96 14.08 -3.10
CA ARG A 83 -8.37 15.40 -2.66
C ARG A 83 -7.81 15.56 -1.25
N LEU A 84 -7.06 16.62 -1.02
CA LEU A 84 -6.67 17.03 0.33
C LEU A 84 -7.90 17.55 1.06
N THR A 85 -8.73 16.65 1.59
CA THR A 85 -9.85 16.97 2.48
C THR A 85 -9.38 16.85 3.93
N PRO A 86 -9.32 17.96 4.69
CA PRO A 86 -9.08 17.92 6.12
C PRO A 86 -10.18 17.15 6.87
N PRO A 87 -9.89 16.57 8.05
CA PRO A 87 -8.57 16.52 8.71
C PRO A 87 -7.62 15.54 8.01
N LEU A 88 -6.34 15.92 7.89
CA LEU A 88 -5.31 15.06 7.31
C LEU A 88 -4.86 14.01 8.33
N THR A 89 -5.31 12.78 8.16
CA THR A 89 -4.90 11.65 9.00
C THR A 89 -3.51 11.13 8.57
N VAL A 90 -2.50 11.31 9.43
CA VAL A 90 -1.14 10.77 9.25
C VAL A 90 -0.97 9.31 9.69
N THR A 91 -1.88 8.82 10.53
CA THR A 91 -1.78 7.51 11.20
C THR A 91 -2.99 6.65 10.87
N GLN A 92 -2.79 5.42 10.42
CA GLN A 92 -3.85 4.42 10.28
C GLN A 92 -3.51 3.12 11.00
N ASP A 93 -4.49 2.54 11.68
CA ASP A 93 -4.35 1.25 12.33
C ASP A 93 -4.96 0.16 11.43
N THR A 94 -4.29 -0.99 11.35
CA THR A 94 -4.81 -2.22 10.76
C THR A 94 -4.41 -3.41 11.64
N THR A 95 -4.93 -4.59 11.33
CA THR A 95 -4.72 -5.81 12.14
C THR A 95 -4.46 -7.00 11.22
N THR A 96 -3.41 -7.76 11.50
CA THR A 96 -3.10 -8.97 10.72
C THR A 96 -4.10 -10.09 10.98
N THR A 97 -4.26 -10.97 9.99
CA THR A 97 -5.10 -12.18 10.10
C THR A 97 -4.26 -13.37 10.56
N GLY A 98 -4.73 -14.10 11.57
CA GLY A 98 -4.09 -15.29 12.10
C GLY A 98 -4.61 -15.63 13.50
N ALA A 99 -4.14 -16.73 14.07
CA ALA A 99 -4.49 -17.13 15.44
C ALA A 99 -3.96 -16.16 16.52
N GLN A 100 -2.88 -15.41 16.20
CA GLN A 100 -2.37 -14.30 17.01
C GLN A 100 -2.34 -13.06 16.12
N SER A 101 -3.44 -12.31 16.08
CA SER A 101 -3.57 -11.08 15.30
C SER A 101 -2.71 -9.96 15.89
N LEU A 102 -1.85 -9.34 15.07
CA LEU A 102 -1.00 -8.23 15.47
C LEU A 102 -1.63 -6.90 15.05
N LYS A 103 -1.67 -5.92 15.96
CA LYS A 103 -1.98 -4.54 15.61
C LYS A 103 -0.78 -3.93 14.86
N VAL A 104 -1.04 -3.31 13.71
CA VAL A 104 -0.05 -2.62 12.88
C VAL A 104 -0.48 -1.17 12.73
N THR A 105 0.40 -0.23 13.08
CA THR A 105 0.16 1.21 12.91
C THR A 105 1.02 1.73 11.76
N ILE A 106 0.35 2.34 10.79
CA ILE A 106 0.92 2.89 9.54
C ILE A 106 1.06 4.39 9.73
N TYR A 107 2.25 4.92 9.51
CA TYR A 107 2.53 6.36 9.55
C TYR A 107 2.88 6.86 8.15
N SER A 108 2.31 8.00 7.76
CA SER A 108 2.58 8.67 6.48
C SER A 108 3.17 10.06 6.75
N LYS A 109 4.20 10.46 5.99
CA LYS A 109 4.76 11.82 6.03
C LYS A 109 4.81 12.51 4.67
N GLY A 110 4.56 13.82 4.68
CA GLY A 110 4.35 14.64 3.48
C GLY A 110 5.65 15.16 2.90
N GLU A 111 5.65 15.53 1.62
CA GLU A 111 6.76 16.27 0.99
C GLU A 111 7.16 17.52 1.81
N LYS A 112 6.16 18.22 2.36
CA LYS A 112 6.35 19.41 3.22
C LYS A 112 6.47 19.09 4.72
N SER A 113 6.62 17.82 5.10
CA SER A 113 6.83 17.42 6.50
C SER A 113 8.18 17.91 6.99
N ARG A 114 8.20 18.53 8.18
CA ARG A 114 9.44 18.92 8.89
C ARG A 114 9.97 17.83 9.83
N TYR A 115 9.34 16.65 9.80
CA TYR A 115 9.71 15.39 10.45
C TYR A 115 9.77 14.27 9.38
#